data_AF-A0A2U3LLF5-F1
#
_entry.id   AF-A0A2U3LLF5-F1
#
_cell.length_a   1.000
_cell.length_b   1.000
_cell.length_c   1.000
_cell.angle_alpha   90.00
_cell.angle_beta   90.00
_cell.angle_gamma   90.00
#
_symmetry.space_group_name_H-M   'P 1'
#
loop_
_entity.id
_entity.type
_entity.pdbx_description
1 polymer ?
#
loop_
_entity_poly.entity_id
_entity_poly.type
_entity_poly.pdbx_seq_one_letter_code
_entity_poly.pdbx_strand_id
1 'polypeptide(L)' 'MFSLEGREPPHIHVAHAGRYAKFWLDPVDLANNRGFRGHELTQIRSIVIEYREFLLERWYEYFGGKQ' A
#
# COMPACT_ATOMS: atom_id res chain seq x y z
N MET A 1 -12.14 -0.51 14.54
CA MET A 1 -11.49 0.78 14.24
C MET A 1 -12.05 1.24 12.93
N PHE A 2 -12.84 2.31 12.95
CA PHE A 2 -13.79 2.68 11.91
C PHE A 2 -13.08 3.02 10.61
N SER A 3 -13.41 2.25 9.58
CA SER A 3 -13.07 2.46 8.20
C SER A 3 -13.62 3.83 7.77
N LEU A 4 -12.73 4.77 7.45
CA LEU A 4 -13.07 5.99 6.70
C LEU A 4 -13.23 5.58 5.23
N GLU A 5 -14.25 4.77 4.96
CA GLU A 5 -14.62 4.31 3.62
C GLU A 5 -14.93 5.53 2.75
N GLY A 6 -13.99 5.87 1.86
CA GLY A 6 -14.26 6.76 0.72
C GLY A 6 -13.22 7.85 0.44
N ARG A 7 -12.21 8.07 1.31
CA ARG A 7 -11.18 9.11 1.07
C ARG A 7 -9.76 8.68 1.40
N GLU A 8 -9.51 7.39 1.57
CA GLU A 8 -8.14 6.96 1.78
C GLU A 8 -7.34 7.13 0.48
N PRO A 9 -6.13 7.74 0.55
CA PRO A 9 -5.28 7.85 -0.61
C PRO A 9 -4.90 6.46 -1.15
N PRO A 10 -4.43 6.37 -2.41
CA PRO A 10 -4.07 5.10 -3.01
C PRO A 10 -3.06 4.34 -2.15
N HIS A 11 -3.37 3.10 -1.82
CA HIS A 11 -2.57 2.28 -0.91
C HIS A 11 -2.65 0.80 -1.25
N ILE A 12 -1.67 0.05 -0.74
CA ILE A 12 -1.61 -1.40 -0.82
C ILE A 12 -1.35 -2.03 0.55
N HIS A 13 -1.76 -3.29 0.70
CA HIS A 13 -1.42 -4.12 1.84
C HIS A 13 -0.46 -5.23 1.40
N VAL A 14 0.62 -5.41 2.16
CA VAL A 14 1.60 -6.48 1.97
C VAL A 14 1.49 -7.42 3.16
N ALA A 15 1.13 -8.67 2.91
CA ALA A 15 0.97 -9.70 3.94
C ALA A 15 1.92 -10.86 3.67
N HIS A 16 2.73 -11.26 4.66
CA HIS A 16 3.66 -12.37 4.53
C HIS A 16 3.94 -13.06 5.87
N ALA A 17 3.75 -14.38 5.95
CA ALA A 17 4.02 -15.19 7.15
C ALA A 17 3.40 -14.61 8.44
N GLY A 18 2.14 -14.17 8.38
CA GLY A 18 1.42 -13.55 9.51
C GLY A 18 1.82 -12.10 9.82
N ARG A 19 2.73 -11.51 9.04
CA ARG A 19 3.14 -10.10 9.13
C ARG A 19 2.38 -9.28 8.11
N TYR A 20 2.13 -8.02 8.44
CA TYR A 20 1.34 -7.10 7.62
C TYR A 20 2.01 -5.74 7.53
N ALA A 21 2.03 -5.15 6.35
CA ALA A 21 2.42 -3.78 6.13
C ALA A 21 1.39 -3.09 5.22
N LYS A 22 1.19 -1.79 5.44
CA LYS A 22 0.38 -0.92 4.59
C LYS A 22 1.28 0.17 4.04
N PHE A 23 1.27 0.35 2.73
CA PHE A 23 2.03 1.40 2.06
C PHE A 23 1.07 2.31 1.30
N TRP A 24 1.28 3.62 1.44
CA TRP A 24 0.75 4.61 0.52
C TRP A 24 1.46 4.49 -0.83
N LEU A 25 0.77 4.83 -1.90
CA LEU A 25 1.36 4.90 -3.24
C LEU A 25 1.67 6.35 -3.64
N ASP A 26 1.14 7.34 -2.94
CA ASP A 26 1.38 8.76 -3.22
C ASP A 26 1.46 9.63 -1.95
N PRO A 27 2.67 10.04 -1.52
CA PRO A 27 3.98 9.45 -1.88
C PRO A 27 4.14 8.01 -1.35
N VAL A 28 5.10 7.25 -1.88
CA VAL A 28 5.33 5.87 -1.40
C VAL A 28 5.96 5.88 -0.01
N ASP A 29 5.11 5.67 0.99
CA ASP A 29 5.46 5.73 2.40
C ASP A 29 4.75 4.66 3.22
N LEU A 30 5.34 4.31 4.36
CA LEU A 30 4.83 3.25 5.24
C LEU A 30 3.73 3.80 6.14
N ALA A 31 2.49 3.40 5.88
CA ALA A 31 1.34 3.79 6.71
C ALA A 31 1.23 2.94 7.99
N ASN A 32 1.54 1.65 7.89
CA ASN A 32 1.44 0.72 9.01
C ASN A 32 2.40 -0.46 8.84
N ASN A 33 3.00 -0.91 9.93
CA ASN A 33 3.79 -2.14 9.97
C ASN A 33 3.44 -2.97 11.20
N ARG A 34 3.20 -4.26 10.98
CA ARG A 34 3.03 -5.28 11.99
C ARG A 34 3.91 -6.47 11.67
N GLY A 35 5.10 -6.48 12.27
CA GLY A 35 5.98 -7.64 12.31
C GLY A 35 7.05 -7.69 11.22
N PHE A 36 7.09 -6.77 10.25
CA PHE A 36 8.24 -6.67 9.34
C PHE A 36 9.40 -5.92 10.00
N ARG A 37 10.62 -6.35 9.70
CA ARG A 37 11.86 -5.69 10.13
C ARG A 37 12.19 -4.53 9.19
N GLY A 38 13.00 -3.58 9.66
CA GLY A 38 13.38 -2.39 8.88
C GLY A 38 13.97 -2.71 7.50
N HIS A 39 14.84 -3.72 7.40
CA HIS A 39 15.41 -4.13 6.10
C HIS A 39 14.36 -4.72 5.14
N GLU A 40 13.40 -5.49 5.66
CA GLU A 40 12.31 -6.05 4.87
C GLU A 40 11.39 -4.95 4.36
N LEU A 41 11.08 -3.96 5.21
CA LEU A 41 10.29 -2.80 4.81
C LEU A 41 10.98 -1.99 3.73
N THR A 42 12.30 -1.83 3.79
CA THR A 42 13.08 -1.17 2.74
C THR A 42 12.99 -1.94 1.42
N GLN A 43 13.14 -3.26 1.45
CA GLN A 43 13.01 -4.10 0.25
C GLN A 43 11.60 -4.04 -0.34
N ILE A 44 10.58 -4.15 0.51
CA ILE A 44 9.18 -4.02 0.10
C ILE A 44 8.96 -2.65 -0.52
N ARG A 45 9.42 -1.58 0.14
CA ARG A 45 9.29 -0.21 -0.37
C ARG A 45 9.94 -0.05 -1.74
N SER A 46 11.13 -0.61 -1.97
CA SER A 46 11.78 -0.58 -3.29
C SER A 46 10.91 -1.23 -4.37
N ILE A 47 10.31 -2.39 -4.08
CA ILE A 47 9.38 -3.06 -4.99
C ILE A 47 8.13 -2.18 -5.22
N VAL A 48 7.56 -1.61 -4.17
CA VAL A 48 6.39 -0.73 -4.30
C VAL A 48 6.68 0.50 -5.15
N ILE A 49 7.89 1.07 -5.04
CA ILE A 49 8.33 2.19 -5.88
C ILE A 49 8.49 1.75 -7.34
N GLU A 50 9.13 0.60 -7.59
CA GLU A 50 9.34 0.05 -8.93
C GLU A 50 8.01 -0.20 -9.65
N TYR A 51 7.01 -0.74 -8.95
CA TYR A 51 5.69 -1.04 -9.51
C TYR A 51 4.65 0.05 -9.20
N ARG A 52 5.07 1.23 -8.74
CA ARG A 52 4.15 2.28 -8.25
C ARG A 52 3.12 2.68 -9.30
N GLU A 53 3.54 2.92 -10.53
CA GLU A 53 2.66 3.38 -11.61
C GLU A 53 1.60 2.33 -11.94
N PHE A 54 2.03 1.07 -12.07
CA PHE A 54 1.12 -0.06 -12.29
C PHE A 54 0.12 -0.20 -11.14
N LEU A 55 0.58 -0.14 -9.89
CA LEU A 55 -0.30 -0.27 -8.71
C LEU A 55 -1.29 0.90 -8.61
N LEU A 56 -0.87 2.12 -8.95
CA LEU A 56 -1.74 3.29 -8.99
C LEU A 56 -2.80 3.16 -10.08
N GLU A 57 -2.43 2.76 -11.29
CA GLU A 57 -3.37 2.52 -12.39
C GLU A 57 -4.43 1.47 -11.98
N ARG A 58 -3.98 0.37 -11.36
CA ARG A 58 -4.85 -0.69 -10.84
C ARG A 58 -5.75 -0.22 -9.73
N TRP A 59 -5.24 0.64 -8.84
CA TRP A 59 -6.04 1.28 -7.82
C TRP A 59 -7.14 2.15 -8.46
N TYR A 60 -6.78 3.04 -9.39
CA TYR A 60 -7.73 3.96 -10.02
C TYR A 60 -8.77 3.26 -10.87
N GLU A 61 -8.45 2.16 -11.54
CA GLU A 61 -9.47 1.39 -12.27
C GLU A 61 -10.43 0.66 -11.32
N TYR A 62 -9.93 0.11 -10.21
CA TYR A 62 -10.78 -0.60 -9.24
C TYR A 62 -11.69 0.35 -8.44
N PHE A 63 -11.15 1.51 -8.03
CA PHE A 63 -11.84 2.44 -7.14
C PHE A 63 -12.36 3.71 -7.84
N GLY A 64 -11.75 4.14 -8.94
CA GLY A 64 -12.19 5.28 -9.75
C GLY A 64 -13.32 4.95 -10.73
N GLY A 65 -13.63 3.67 -10.93
CA GLY A 65 -14.82 3.22 -11.67
C GLY A 65 -16.12 3.21 -10.85
N LYS A 66 -16.07 3.46 -9.53
CA LYS A 66 -17.29 3.64 -8.71
C LYS A 66 -17.82 5.07 -8.85
N GLN A 67 -18.55 5.30 -9.94
CA GLN A 67 -19.58 6.34 -10.02
C GLN A 67 -20.92 5.76 -9.59
#